data_AF-A0A4V0XR43-F1
#
_entry.id   AF-A0A4V0XR43-F1
#
_cell.length_a   1.000
_cell.length_b   1.000
_cell.length_c   1.000
_cell.angle_alpha   90.00
_cell.angle_beta   90.00
_cell.angle_gamma   90.00
#
_symmetry.space_group_name_H-M   'P 1'
#
loop_
_entity.id
_entity.type
_entity.pdbx_description
1 polymer ?
#
loop_
_entity_poly.entity_id
_entity_poly.type
_entity_poly.pdbx_seq_one_letter_code
_entity_poly.pdbx_strand_id
1 'polypeptide(L)'
;MKRRDLPDEADWRTPPVKLTGEPLTLTLNVDARAGAVRVQVLGDDGKALPGFSYADAAPVNTDAVAASLRWKQPLSALRGQTVRLEFALRNARLFGFELQR
;
A
#
# COMPACT_ATOMS: atom_id res chain seq x y z
N MET A 1 -25.73 3.16 -5.98
CA MET A 1 -24.34 3.57 -6.21
C MET A 1 -23.53 3.22 -4.96
N LYS A 2 -22.79 2.08 -4.94
CA LYS A 2 -21.99 1.69 -3.76
C LYS A 2 -20.86 2.71 -3.59
N ARG A 3 -20.83 3.42 -2.45
CA ARG A 3 -19.65 4.21 -2.07
C ARG A 3 -18.46 3.26 -2.11
N ARG A 4 -17.44 3.55 -2.94
CA ARG A 4 -16.16 2.85 -2.83
C ARG A 4 -15.65 3.13 -1.43
N ASP A 5 -15.31 2.06 -0.74
CA ASP A 5 -14.84 2.05 0.64
C ASP A 5 -13.42 2.62 0.73
N LEU A 6 -13.22 3.85 0.28
CA LEU A 6 -11.94 4.54 0.28
C LEU A 6 -11.63 5.03 1.70
N PRO A 7 -10.35 5.08 2.08
CA PRO A 7 -9.95 5.67 3.35
C PRO A 7 -10.27 7.17 3.35
N ASP A 8 -10.74 7.67 4.49
CA ASP A 8 -11.07 9.09 4.67
C ASP A 8 -9.80 9.94 4.90
N GLU A 9 -8.73 9.35 5.45
CA GLU A 9 -7.47 10.02 5.75
C GLU A 9 -6.29 9.03 5.70
N ALA A 10 -5.07 9.55 5.51
CA ALA A 10 -3.84 8.80 5.58
C ALA A 10 -3.22 8.87 6.98
N ASP A 11 -2.80 7.73 7.53
CA ASP A 11 -2.21 7.67 8.86
C ASP A 11 -0.69 7.85 8.84
N TRP A 12 -0.01 7.29 7.82
CA TRP A 12 1.44 7.24 7.80
C TRP A 12 2.06 7.14 6.40
N ARG A 13 3.27 7.68 6.22
CA ARG A 13 4.05 7.62 4.98
C ARG A 13 5.50 7.20 5.24
N THR A 14 6.08 6.44 4.32
CA THR A 14 7.52 6.17 4.31
C THR A 14 8.32 7.41 3.88
N PRO A 15 9.61 7.50 4.27
CA PRO A 15 10.59 8.27 3.50
C PRO A 15 10.66 7.79 2.03
N PRO A 16 11.32 8.56 1.13
CA PRO A 16 11.57 8.10 -0.23
C PRO A 16 12.27 6.74 -0.24
N VAL A 17 11.81 5.86 -1.12
CA VAL A 17 12.37 4.54 -1.35
C VAL A 17 12.59 4.32 -2.84
N LYS A 18 13.81 3.94 -3.22
CA LYS A 18 14.11 3.47 -4.57
C LYS A 18 13.70 1.99 -4.73
N LEU A 19 13.01 1.67 -5.82
CA LEU A 19 12.55 0.31 -6.12
C LEU A 19 13.51 -0.38 -7.10
N THR A 20 14.31 -1.33 -6.64
CA THR A 20 15.38 -1.97 -7.43
C THR A 20 15.37 -3.51 -7.43
N GLY A 21 14.64 -4.14 -6.51
CA GLY A 21 14.73 -5.57 -6.17
C GLY A 21 13.98 -6.49 -7.11
N GLU A 22 14.22 -7.79 -7.01
CA GLU A 22 13.55 -8.80 -7.83
C GLU A 22 13.29 -10.05 -6.98
N PRO A 23 12.02 -10.31 -6.57
CA PRO A 23 10.80 -9.60 -6.97
C PRO A 23 10.59 -8.26 -6.23
N LEU A 24 9.75 -7.37 -6.80
CA LEU A 24 9.23 -6.18 -6.11
C LEU A 24 7.86 -6.49 -5.49
N THR A 25 7.83 -6.63 -4.16
CA THR A 25 6.63 -7.02 -3.39
C THR A 25 6.52 -6.23 -2.09
N LEU A 26 5.29 -6.02 -1.63
CA LEU A 26 4.99 -5.47 -0.31
C LEU A 26 4.11 -6.46 0.47
N THR A 27 4.54 -6.81 1.67
CA THR A 27 3.75 -7.62 2.61
C THR A 27 3.55 -6.87 3.92
N LEU A 28 2.43 -7.14 4.60
CA LEU A 28 2.09 -6.55 5.90
C LEU A 28 1.98 -7.61 6.99
N ASN A 29 2.48 -7.28 8.17
CA ASN A 29 2.08 -7.92 9.43
C ASN A 29 0.96 -7.07 10.04
N VAL A 30 -0.27 -7.59 10.06
CA VAL A 30 -1.49 -6.79 10.29
C VAL A 30 -2.60 -7.61 10.92
N ASP A 31 -3.41 -6.97 11.78
CA ASP A 31 -4.77 -7.41 12.11
C ASP A 31 -5.78 -6.37 11.58
N ALA A 32 -6.47 -6.71 10.50
CA ALA A 32 -7.48 -5.87 9.86
C ALA A 32 -8.84 -6.57 9.72
N ARG A 33 -9.13 -7.60 10.52
CA ARG A 33 -10.38 -8.38 10.42
C ARG A 33 -11.66 -7.55 10.60
N ALA A 34 -11.58 -6.47 11.38
CA ALA A 34 -12.68 -5.56 11.65
C ALA A 34 -12.71 -4.33 10.71
N GLY A 35 -11.86 -4.31 9.69
CA GLY A 35 -11.56 -3.10 8.95
C GLY A 35 -10.79 -3.33 7.66
N ALA A 36 -9.88 -2.43 7.35
CA ALA A 36 -9.01 -2.55 6.19
C ALA A 36 -7.73 -1.73 6.35
N VAL A 37 -6.66 -2.21 5.71
CA VAL A 37 -5.50 -1.41 5.35
C VAL A 37 -5.45 -1.26 3.85
N ARG A 38 -5.22 -0.04 3.37
CA ARG A 38 -4.84 0.23 1.98
C ARG A 38 -3.55 1.01 1.96
N VAL A 39 -2.78 0.80 0.90
CA VAL A 39 -1.54 1.56 0.68
C VAL A 39 -1.61 2.13 -0.72
N GLN A 40 -1.22 3.38 -0.89
CA GLN A 40 -0.99 3.96 -2.20
C GLN A 40 0.49 4.29 -2.42
N VAL A 41 0.89 4.37 -3.68
CA VAL A 41 2.25 4.73 -4.06
C VAL A 41 2.25 6.16 -4.58
N LEU A 42 3.07 7.00 -3.97
CA LEU A 42 3.25 8.41 -4.35
C LEU A 42 4.53 8.59 -5.17
N GLY A 43 4.45 9.43 -6.19
CA GLY A 43 5.63 9.92 -6.91
C GLY A 43 6.38 11.02 -6.15
N ASP A 44 7.41 11.57 -6.78
CA ASP A 44 8.23 12.64 -6.21
C ASP A 44 7.45 13.95 -5.97
N ASP A 45 6.37 14.17 -6.71
CA ASP A 45 5.45 15.30 -6.52
C ASP A 45 4.45 15.12 -5.38
N GLY A 46 4.52 13.99 -4.67
CA GLY A 46 3.63 13.64 -3.57
C GLY A 46 2.22 13.22 -4.00
N LYS A 47 1.97 13.03 -5.30
CA LYS A 47 0.68 12.54 -5.82
C LYS A 47 0.69 11.04 -6.04
N ALA A 48 -0.47 10.42 -5.88
CA ALA A 48 -0.64 9.00 -6.16
C ALA A 48 -0.37 8.69 -7.63
N LEU A 49 0.45 7.68 -7.88
CA LEU A 49 0.76 7.23 -9.23
C LEU A 49 -0.46 6.51 -9.84
N PRO A 50 -0.76 6.73 -11.14
CA PRO A 50 -1.88 6.04 -11.80
C PRO A 50 -1.78 4.52 -11.69
N GLY A 51 -2.85 3.87 -11.25
CA GLY A 51 -2.88 2.42 -11.03
C GLY A 51 -2.32 1.97 -9.69
N PHE A 52 -1.83 2.91 -8.86
CA PHE A 52 -1.30 2.67 -7.51
C PHE A 52 -1.98 3.54 -6.43
N SER A 53 -3.11 4.16 -6.74
CA SER A 53 -3.92 4.92 -5.77
C SER A 53 -4.63 4.00 -4.77
N TYR A 54 -5.21 4.55 -3.70
CA TYR A 54 -6.07 3.76 -2.81
C TYR A 54 -7.26 3.10 -3.52
N ALA A 55 -7.80 3.72 -4.57
CA ALA A 55 -8.89 3.16 -5.36
C ALA A 55 -8.43 1.99 -6.25
N ASP A 56 -7.13 1.91 -6.51
CA ASP A 56 -6.50 0.85 -7.29
C ASP A 56 -5.86 -0.23 -6.41
N ALA A 57 -5.74 0.02 -5.10
CA ALA A 57 -5.25 -0.91 -4.10
C ALA A 57 -6.36 -1.84 -3.59
N ALA A 58 -6.11 -3.15 -3.64
CA ALA A 58 -6.97 -4.12 -2.97
C ALA A 58 -6.85 -3.94 -1.45
N PRO A 59 -7.97 -3.85 -0.69
CA PRO A 59 -7.90 -3.77 0.76
C PRO A 59 -7.33 -5.05 1.36
N VAL A 60 -6.47 -4.89 2.36
CA VAL A 60 -6.07 -5.97 3.26
C VAL A 60 -7.00 -5.94 4.47
N ASN A 61 -7.83 -6.95 4.62
CA ASN A 61 -8.87 -7.07 5.64
C ASN A 61 -8.79 -8.42 6.41
N THR A 62 -7.56 -8.91 6.57
CA THR A 62 -7.24 -10.17 7.26
C THR A 62 -6.38 -9.92 8.49
N ASP A 63 -6.24 -10.95 9.32
CA ASP A 63 -5.13 -11.11 10.25
C ASP A 63 -4.07 -11.98 9.59
N ALA A 64 -2.84 -11.48 9.45
CA ALA A 64 -1.74 -12.20 8.85
C ALA A 64 -0.39 -11.57 9.19
N VAL A 65 0.63 -12.41 9.34
CA VAL A 65 2.03 -11.97 9.51
C VAL A 65 2.67 -11.49 8.20
N ALA A 66 2.12 -11.88 7.05
CA ALA A 66 2.63 -11.53 5.73
C ALA A 66 1.49 -11.47 4.68
N ALA A 67 0.57 -10.52 4.84
CA ALA A 67 -0.47 -10.25 3.84
C ALA A 67 0.13 -9.50 2.64
N SER A 68 0.10 -10.11 1.45
CA SER A 68 0.56 -9.45 0.22
C SER A 68 -0.38 -8.32 -0.19
N LEU A 69 0.19 -7.16 -0.50
CA LEU A 69 -0.55 -6.08 -1.14
C LEU A 69 -0.59 -6.24 -2.66
N ARG A 70 -1.71 -5.80 -3.24
CA ARG A 70 -1.92 -5.78 -4.68
C ARG A 70 -2.55 -4.46 -5.09
N TRP A 71 -2.08 -3.94 -6.21
CA TRP A 71 -2.71 -2.84 -6.93
C TRP A 71 -3.18 -3.34 -8.30
N LYS A 72 -3.84 -2.47 -9.07
CA LYS A 72 -4.16 -2.75 -10.47
C LYS A 72 -2.92 -3.00 -11.32
N GLN A 73 -1.80 -2.36 -10.97
CA GLN A 73 -0.50 -2.56 -11.61
C GLN A 73 0.47 -3.25 -10.64
N PRO A 74 1.40 -4.08 -11.13
CA PRO A 74 2.44 -4.66 -10.28
C PRO A 74 3.48 -3.60 -9.90
N LEU A 75 4.03 -3.66 -8.69
CA LEU A 75 5.12 -2.80 -8.22
C LEU A 75 6.34 -2.84 -9.16
N SER A 76 6.54 -3.94 -9.88
CA SER A 76 7.61 -4.08 -10.88
C SER A 76 7.52 -3.07 -12.02
N ALA A 77 6.34 -2.50 -12.32
CA ALA A 77 6.18 -1.43 -13.29
C ALA A 77 6.84 -0.11 -12.86
N LEU A 78 7.17 0.03 -11.57
CA LEU A 78 7.82 1.22 -11.00
C LEU A 78 9.33 1.01 -10.76
N ARG A 79 9.92 -0.05 -11.32
CA ARG A 79 11.35 -0.36 -11.16
C ARG A 79 12.22 0.85 -11.57
N GLY A 80 13.23 1.12 -10.76
CA GLY A 80 14.17 2.23 -10.91
C GLY A 80 13.67 3.56 -10.33
N GLN A 81 12.37 3.69 -10.04
CA GLN A 81 11.79 4.94 -9.53
C GLN A 81 11.99 5.06 -8.02
N THR A 82 12.07 6.31 -7.55
CA THR A 82 11.95 6.65 -6.13
C THR A 82 10.49 6.97 -5.84
N VAL A 83 9.93 6.37 -4.81
CA VAL A 83 8.51 6.53 -4.45
C VAL A 83 8.34 6.70 -2.95
N ARG A 84 7.12 7.00 -2.49
CA ARG A 84 6.71 6.81 -1.10
C ARG A 84 5.53 5.86 -1.03
N LEU A 85 5.45 5.08 0.03
CA LEU A 85 4.27 4.30 0.36
C LEU A 85 3.47 5.08 1.41
N GLU A 86 2.18 5.28 1.16
CA GLU A 86 1.26 5.94 2.09
C GLU A 86 0.17 4.97 2.53
N PHE A 87 0.08 4.77 3.85
CA PHE A 87 -0.77 3.78 4.49
C PHE A 87 -2.01 4.48 5.07
N ALA A 88 -3.16 3.91 4.82
CA ALA A 88 -4.41 4.28 5.47
C ALA A 88 -5.03 3.04 6.12
N LEU A 89 -5.33 3.16 7.41
CA LEU A 89 -5.85 2.13 8.27
C LEU A 89 -7.24 2.55 8.73
N ARG A 90 -8.18 1.61 8.72
CA ARG A 90 -9.48 1.81 9.33
C ARG A 90 -9.84 0.59 10.15
N ASN A 91 -10.06 0.76 11.45
CA ASN A 91 -10.33 -0.34 12.39
C ASN A 91 -9.34 -1.50 12.24
N ALA A 92 -8.06 -1.16 12.05
CA ALA A 92 -6.97 -2.11 11.79
C ALA A 92 -5.74 -1.75 12.62
N ARG A 93 -4.89 -2.75 12.87
CA ARG A 93 -3.59 -2.60 13.53
C ARG A 93 -2.51 -3.08 12.58
N LEU A 94 -1.59 -2.20 12.20
CA LEU A 94 -0.40 -2.54 11.42
C LEU A 94 0.78 -2.71 12.38
N PHE A 95 1.39 -3.89 12.41
CA PHE A 95 2.54 -4.18 13.26
C PHE A 95 3.86 -3.98 12.51
N GLY A 96 3.85 -4.11 11.18
CA GLY A 96 5.02 -3.87 10.35
C GLY A 96 4.75 -4.17 8.88
N PHE A 97 5.72 -3.87 8.03
CA PHE A 97 5.68 -4.20 6.60
C PHE A 97 7.07 -4.59 6.12
N GLU A 98 7.11 -5.39 5.05
CA GLU A 98 8.34 -5.73 4.35
C GLU A 98 8.18 -5.37 2.88
N LEU A 99 9.12 -4.57 2.39
CA LEU A 99 9.21 -4.20 0.99
C LEU A 99 10.48 -4.85 0.42
N GLN A 100 10.30 -5.89 -0.39
CA GLN A 100 11.40 -6.45 -1.18
C GLN A 100 11.66 -5.48 -2.35
N ARG A 101 12.84 -4.84 -2.34
CA ARG A 101 13.19 -3.67 -3.18
C ARG A 101 14.64 -3.59 -3.56
#